data_AF-A0A3M1QT29-F1
#
_entry.id   AF-A0A3M1QT29-F1
#
_cell.length_a   1.000
_cell.length_b   1.000
_cell.length_c   1.000
_cell.angle_alpha   90.00
_cell.angle_beta   90.00
_cell.angle_gamma   90.00
#
_symmetry.space_group_name_H-M   'P 1'
#
loop_
_entity.id
_entity.type
_entity.pdbx_description
1 polymer ?
#
loop_
_entity_poly.entity_id
_entity_poly.type
_entity_poly.pdbx_seq_one_letter_code
_entity_poly.pdbx_strand_id
1 'polypeptide(L)'
;MPWKIGKKEERYRGQHLEAGEAKNKSWTLITIGVLLVFFMGMLGSVTVARAAEECDYYASPDGSGNGLSPSTPFTIRDFWPVARPGDTLCLLDGTYRGENSMITPPQGLHGTPDRPITIRALNDGKVTIDGERVRRPVRLYYNDYFILEGFNAHSSNASVVELSRSNHNIVRRVVAWDAADKNTNIFGIHGGKYNLLEDCAGWGVARKIFSASQGGDHTTIRRCWGRWEGSHVTGPKMTYTLAYNSYYMLVENSIGTWNGAKMKESYTLLGYDGKPWLRNGEEVHYTNYAVDHPYGIFAVDQMSPGKDRNAHARLLGSIAYVLAGDRYAPFRVIGMSQMESVEMQDVVAYVDPSQRGKSPFALGTINGGGARDLSLSHAIGISTKSSSFHSDWQVSNYMEGSTIGEVIGTGESIFDSSHGVNLCYRYQDGVLTNEPLWPWPMNQRIIEAMVASGREPVDVTRTIEQLFGPIPDRCRKDTAASLRPTPPPDFQIRQASSLP
;
A
#
# COMPACT_ATOMS: atom_id res chain seq x y z
N MET A 1 52.51 -4.27 39.03
CA MET A 1 52.41 -5.04 40.29
C MET A 1 51.08 -5.78 40.29
N PRO A 2 51.08 -7.11 40.52
CA PRO A 2 49.96 -8.02 40.20
C PRO A 2 49.33 -8.66 41.45
N TRP A 3 48.10 -9.15 41.39
CA TRP A 3 47.53 -10.26 42.22
C TRP A 3 46.26 -10.77 41.48
N LYS A 4 46.16 -11.93 40.80
CA LYS A 4 46.31 -13.38 41.10
C LYS A 4 45.25 -14.01 42.03
N ILE A 5 44.48 -14.95 41.44
CA ILE A 5 44.05 -16.29 41.92
C ILE A 5 42.90 -16.31 42.96
N GLY A 6 41.90 -17.21 42.90
CA GLY A 6 41.81 -18.47 42.17
C GLY A 6 40.48 -19.23 42.24
N LYS A 7 40.54 -20.41 41.59
CA LYS A 7 39.57 -21.50 41.53
C LYS A 7 39.28 -22.12 42.91
N LYS A 8 38.10 -22.71 43.05
CA LYS A 8 37.94 -24.03 43.68
C LYS A 8 36.75 -24.78 43.09
N GLU A 9 37.05 -25.91 42.45
CA GLU A 9 36.15 -27.05 42.32
C GLU A 9 36.06 -27.76 43.68
N GLU A 10 34.91 -28.36 44.00
CA GLU A 10 34.87 -29.67 44.66
C GLU A 10 33.51 -30.36 44.43
N ARG A 11 33.58 -31.54 43.79
CA ARG A 11 32.55 -32.58 43.74
C ARG A 11 32.27 -33.11 45.14
N TYR A 12 31.06 -33.63 45.40
CA TYR A 12 30.92 -35.00 45.95
C TYR A 12 29.50 -35.57 45.74
N ARG A 13 29.51 -36.90 45.49
CA ARG A 13 28.44 -37.92 45.33
C ARG A 13 27.26 -37.77 46.31
N GLY A 14 26.01 -38.17 46.07
CA GLY A 14 25.45 -39.28 45.27
C GLY A 14 24.76 -40.28 46.22
N GLN A 15 23.46 -40.59 46.03
CA GLN A 15 22.67 -41.77 46.46
C GLN A 15 21.16 -41.43 46.32
N HIS A 16 20.37 -41.95 45.37
CA HIS A 16 19.71 -43.28 45.22
C HIS A 16 18.60 -43.65 46.24
N LEU A 17 17.39 -43.86 45.68
CA LEU A 17 16.28 -44.80 46.07
C LEU A 17 15.48 -44.40 47.34
N GLU A 18 14.15 -44.55 47.50
CA GLU A 18 13.07 -45.42 46.99
C GLU A 18 11.71 -44.72 47.31
N ALA A 19 10.68 -44.73 46.44
CA ALA A 19 9.51 -45.63 46.38
C ALA A 19 8.51 -45.62 47.58
N GLY A 20 7.22 -45.46 47.26
CA GLY A 20 6.05 -45.76 48.12
C GLY A 20 5.08 -44.58 48.28
N GLU A 21 3.75 -44.71 48.24
CA GLU A 21 2.83 -45.75 47.79
C GLU A 21 1.44 -45.09 47.71
N ALA A 22 0.55 -45.60 46.85
CA ALA A 22 -0.77 -45.06 46.56
C ALA A 22 -1.83 -45.36 47.63
N LYS A 23 -2.87 -44.52 47.74
CA LYS A 23 -4.21 -44.96 48.18
C LYS A 23 -5.32 -44.25 47.40
N ASN A 24 -5.93 -45.02 46.49
CA ASN A 24 -7.28 -44.86 45.95
C ASN A 24 -8.33 -45.36 46.95
N LYS A 25 -9.56 -44.84 46.86
CA LYS A 25 -10.90 -45.49 46.97
C LYS A 25 -11.94 -44.47 47.49
N SER A 26 -13.22 -44.49 47.13
CA SER A 26 -13.97 -45.09 46.02
C SER A 26 -15.38 -44.48 46.05
N TRP A 27 -16.07 -44.65 44.92
CA TRP A 27 -17.41 -44.25 44.54
C TRP A 27 -18.54 -44.78 45.44
N THR A 28 -19.70 -44.10 45.43
CA THR A 28 -21.02 -44.76 45.52
C THR A 28 -22.05 -43.97 44.69
N LEU A 29 -22.66 -44.68 43.74
CA LEU A 29 -23.79 -44.30 42.88
C LEU A 29 -25.08 -44.88 43.48
N ILE A 30 -26.20 -44.12 43.51
CA ILE A 30 -27.57 -44.65 43.42
C ILE A 30 -28.47 -43.68 42.62
N THR A 31 -28.71 -44.06 41.36
CA THR A 31 -29.96 -44.17 40.57
C THR A 31 -31.21 -43.27 40.79
N ILE A 32 -31.50 -42.48 39.72
CA ILE A 32 -32.75 -42.29 38.94
C ILE A 32 -34.07 -41.88 39.62
N GLY A 33 -34.55 -40.69 39.25
CA GLY A 33 -35.96 -40.29 39.22
C GLY A 33 -36.24 -39.43 37.99
N VAL A 34 -37.05 -39.96 37.07
CA VAL A 34 -37.44 -39.37 35.78
C VAL A 34 -38.40 -38.19 35.98
N LEU A 35 -38.10 -37.04 35.36
CA LEU A 35 -39.12 -36.05 35.00
C LEU A 35 -38.73 -35.40 33.65
N LEU A 36 -39.32 -35.95 32.60
CA LEU A 36 -39.36 -35.37 31.25
C LEU A 36 -40.24 -34.12 31.28
N VAL A 37 -39.65 -32.95 31.15
CA VAL A 37 -40.34 -31.75 30.67
C VAL A 37 -39.74 -31.38 29.32
N PHE A 38 -40.57 -31.54 28.29
CA PHE A 38 -40.34 -31.01 26.95
C PHE A 38 -40.04 -29.51 27.02
N PHE A 39 -38.79 -29.10 26.74
CA PHE A 39 -38.49 -27.75 26.28
C PHE A 39 -37.96 -27.84 24.85
N MET A 40 -38.90 -28.06 23.94
CA MET A 40 -38.71 -27.90 22.51
C MET A 40 -39.18 -26.47 22.19
N GLY A 41 -38.24 -25.53 22.04
CA GLY A 41 -38.59 -24.13 21.78
C GLY A 41 -37.37 -23.20 21.71
N MET A 42 -37.07 -22.75 20.49
CA MET A 42 -36.17 -21.63 20.15
C MET A 42 -34.68 -21.81 20.48
N LEU A 43 -33.97 -22.48 19.57
CA LEU A 43 -32.65 -21.99 19.15
C LEU A 43 -32.89 -20.67 18.40
N GLY A 44 -33.03 -19.58 19.16
CA GLY A 44 -32.96 -18.24 18.60
C GLY A 44 -31.57 -18.04 18.02
N SER A 45 -31.48 -17.77 16.73
CA SER A 45 -30.27 -17.27 16.10
C SER A 45 -29.76 -16.10 16.94
N VAL A 46 -28.61 -16.25 17.60
CA VAL A 46 -27.88 -15.10 18.11
C VAL A 46 -27.31 -14.41 16.88
N THR A 47 -28.13 -13.55 16.27
CA THR A 47 -27.62 -12.49 15.43
C THR A 47 -26.80 -11.61 16.35
N VAL A 48 -25.47 -11.69 16.23
CA VAL A 48 -24.62 -10.61 16.71
C VAL A 48 -25.04 -9.39 15.90
N ALA A 49 -25.89 -8.57 16.50
CA ALA A 49 -26.24 -7.27 15.96
C ALA A 49 -24.91 -6.54 15.75
N ARG A 50 -24.62 -6.25 14.48
CA ARG A 50 -23.54 -5.34 14.09
C ARG A 50 -23.78 -4.07 14.92
N ALA A 51 -22.87 -3.74 15.84
CA ALA A 51 -22.79 -2.36 16.29
C ALA A 51 -22.53 -1.57 15.00
N ALA A 52 -23.54 -0.83 14.53
CA ALA A 52 -23.27 0.24 13.61
C ALA A 52 -22.25 1.09 14.35
N GLU A 53 -21.02 1.22 13.84
CA GLU A 53 -20.13 2.26 14.35
C GLU A 53 -20.92 3.55 14.22
N GLU A 54 -21.35 4.08 15.35
CA GLU A 54 -22.18 5.28 15.41
C GLU A 54 -21.28 6.43 14.96
N CYS A 55 -21.76 7.24 14.02
CA CYS A 55 -21.02 8.40 13.57
C CYS A 55 -21.42 9.57 14.46
N ASP A 56 -20.45 10.35 14.93
CA ASP A 56 -20.73 11.57 15.68
C ASP A 56 -21.38 12.63 14.79
N TYR A 57 -20.96 12.66 13.52
CA TYR A 57 -21.45 13.61 12.53
C TYR A 57 -21.71 12.97 11.16
N TYR A 58 -22.57 13.63 10.38
CA TYR A 58 -22.95 13.25 9.03
C TYR A 58 -22.83 14.44 8.08
N ALA A 59 -22.21 14.22 6.93
CA ALA A 59 -22.18 15.19 5.84
C ALA A 59 -22.80 14.64 4.56
N SER A 60 -23.35 15.53 3.73
CA SER A 60 -23.84 15.25 2.38
C SER A 60 -23.39 16.35 1.41
N PRO A 61 -23.46 16.14 0.09
CA PRO A 61 -23.06 17.16 -0.89
C PRO A 61 -23.80 18.50 -0.72
N ASP A 62 -25.10 18.43 -0.41
CA ASP A 62 -26.00 19.58 -0.27
C ASP A 62 -26.47 19.78 1.18
N GLY A 63 -25.69 19.30 2.15
CA GLY A 63 -26.05 19.33 3.56
C GLY A 63 -26.30 20.75 4.07
N SER A 64 -27.37 20.92 4.84
CA SER A 64 -27.81 22.20 5.40
C SER A 64 -28.35 22.08 6.83
N GLY A 65 -28.23 20.89 7.44
CA GLY A 65 -28.65 20.59 8.79
C GLY A 65 -27.55 20.84 9.83
N ASN A 66 -27.64 20.14 10.96
CA ASN A 66 -26.71 20.26 12.08
C ASN A 66 -25.64 19.17 12.13
N GLY A 67 -25.69 18.21 11.20
CA GLY A 67 -24.74 17.09 11.12
C GLY A 67 -24.99 15.98 12.13
N LEU A 68 -25.97 16.05 13.03
CA LEU A 68 -26.15 15.06 14.11
C LEU A 68 -26.95 13.82 13.69
N SER A 69 -27.45 13.78 12.46
CA SER A 69 -28.13 12.58 11.91
C SER A 69 -27.99 12.51 10.38
N PRO A 70 -28.19 11.32 9.78
CA PRO A 70 -28.24 11.17 8.33
C PRO A 70 -29.37 11.98 7.65
N SER A 71 -30.44 12.32 8.38
CA SER A 71 -31.56 13.11 7.86
C SER A 71 -31.35 14.62 7.99
N THR A 72 -30.36 15.06 8.77
CA THR A 72 -30.00 16.48 8.93
C THR A 72 -28.49 16.72 8.74
N PRO A 73 -27.89 16.20 7.65
CA PRO A 73 -26.46 16.32 7.42
C PRO A 73 -26.08 17.78 7.11
N PHE A 74 -24.84 18.15 7.45
CA PHE A 74 -24.22 19.40 7.01
C PHE A 74 -23.22 19.16 5.85
N THR A 75 -22.44 20.15 5.43
CA THR A 75 -21.34 19.92 4.48
C THR A 75 -20.06 19.46 5.20
N ILE A 76 -19.05 18.98 4.47
CA ILE A 76 -17.75 18.63 5.07
C ILE A 76 -17.11 19.84 5.75
N ARG A 77 -17.25 21.04 5.17
CA ARG A 77 -16.72 22.28 5.76
C ARG A 77 -17.30 22.57 7.15
N ASP A 78 -18.56 22.25 7.36
CA ASP A 78 -19.26 22.55 8.62
C ASP A 78 -18.81 21.63 9.77
N PHE A 79 -18.15 20.51 9.45
CA PHE A 79 -17.56 19.63 10.46
C PHE A 79 -16.33 20.24 11.15
N TRP A 80 -15.49 21.00 10.42
CA TRP A 80 -14.20 21.42 10.95
C TRP A 80 -14.24 22.26 12.25
N PRO A 81 -15.20 23.19 12.43
CA PRO A 81 -15.32 23.93 13.70
C PRO A 81 -15.72 23.05 14.89
N VAL A 82 -16.43 21.95 14.65
CA VAL A 82 -16.96 21.07 15.71
C VAL A 82 -16.07 19.86 15.97
N ALA A 83 -15.24 19.45 15.02
CA ALA A 83 -14.38 18.28 15.12
C ALA A 83 -13.45 18.32 16.35
N ARG A 84 -13.40 17.20 17.09
CA ARG A 84 -12.54 16.93 18.24
C ARG A 84 -11.86 15.55 18.08
N PRO A 85 -10.74 15.30 18.80
CA PRO A 85 -10.13 13.98 18.82
C PRO A 85 -11.12 12.85 19.17
N GLY A 86 -11.23 11.88 18.28
CA GLY A 86 -12.15 10.73 18.39
C GLY A 86 -13.41 10.86 17.55
N ASP A 87 -13.73 12.06 17.07
CA ASP A 87 -14.96 12.27 16.30
C ASP A 87 -14.89 11.58 14.93
N THR A 88 -16.01 10.99 14.54
CA THR A 88 -16.23 10.35 13.25
C THR A 88 -17.24 11.12 12.41
N LEU A 89 -16.78 11.63 11.27
CA LEU A 89 -17.63 12.15 10.20
C LEU A 89 -17.96 11.05 9.18
N CYS A 90 -19.25 10.74 9.05
CA CYS A 90 -19.76 9.86 8.00
C CYS A 90 -20.28 10.65 6.80
N LEU A 91 -19.71 10.37 5.65
CA LEU A 91 -20.11 10.96 4.37
C LEU A 91 -21.24 10.11 3.78
N LEU A 92 -22.40 10.72 3.58
CA LEU A 92 -23.52 10.11 2.86
C LEU A 92 -23.17 9.98 1.38
N ASP A 93 -23.76 8.98 0.72
CA ASP A 93 -23.57 8.68 -0.69
C ASP A 93 -23.78 9.92 -1.56
N GLY A 94 -22.92 10.12 -2.55
CA GLY A 94 -23.02 11.25 -3.45
C GLY A 94 -21.69 11.73 -4.00
N THR A 95 -21.78 12.74 -4.88
CA THR A 95 -20.61 13.43 -5.43
C THR A 95 -20.47 14.80 -4.81
N TYR A 96 -19.38 15.00 -4.09
CA TYR A 96 -19.04 16.19 -3.34
C TYR A 96 -18.22 17.12 -4.24
N ARG A 97 -18.80 18.28 -4.56
CA ARG A 97 -18.23 19.34 -5.43
C ARG A 97 -18.25 20.68 -4.72
N GLY A 98 -17.49 21.64 -5.23
CA GLY A 98 -17.36 22.95 -4.59
C GLY A 98 -16.38 22.97 -3.42
N GLU A 99 -16.13 24.16 -2.89
CA GLU A 99 -15.14 24.38 -1.83
C GLU A 99 -15.55 23.75 -0.49
N ASN A 100 -16.86 23.70 -0.21
CA ASN A 100 -17.38 23.20 1.08
C ASN A 100 -17.35 21.66 1.20
N SER A 101 -16.90 20.99 0.15
CA SER A 101 -16.98 19.54 -0.07
C SER A 101 -15.62 18.85 -0.03
N MET A 102 -14.52 19.59 0.05
CA MET A 102 -13.18 19.01 0.03
C MET A 102 -12.75 18.58 1.44
N ILE A 103 -11.99 17.48 1.52
CA ILE A 103 -11.38 17.03 2.77
C ILE A 103 -10.10 17.82 3.00
N THR A 104 -10.26 19.05 3.49
CA THR A 104 -9.17 20.00 3.74
C THR A 104 -9.35 20.66 5.11
N PRO A 105 -9.06 19.95 6.22
CA PRO A 105 -9.20 20.51 7.56
C PRO A 105 -8.28 21.73 7.77
N PRO A 106 -8.61 22.63 8.71
CA PRO A 106 -7.74 23.73 9.11
C PRO A 106 -6.38 23.23 9.59
N GLN A 107 -5.32 24.01 9.32
CA GLN A 107 -3.97 23.70 9.80
C GLN A 107 -3.95 23.61 11.33
N GLY A 108 -3.30 22.59 11.89
CA GLY A 108 -3.18 22.41 13.34
C GLY A 108 -4.38 21.73 14.01
N LEU A 109 -5.40 21.32 13.24
CA LEU A 109 -6.41 20.39 13.74
C LEU A 109 -5.80 18.98 13.77
N HIS A 110 -5.82 18.33 14.93
CA HIS A 110 -5.24 17.00 15.13
C HIS A 110 -6.22 16.10 15.88
N GLY A 111 -6.18 14.81 15.57
CA GLY A 111 -6.61 13.78 16.51
C GLY A 111 -5.54 13.54 17.57
N THR A 112 -5.65 12.41 18.26
CA THR A 112 -4.60 11.89 19.16
C THR A 112 -4.35 10.42 18.85
N PRO A 113 -3.25 9.81 19.31
CA PRO A 113 -2.97 8.39 19.08
C PRO A 113 -4.16 7.47 19.45
N ASP A 114 -4.82 7.74 20.57
CA ASP A 114 -5.92 6.89 21.06
C ASP A 114 -7.30 7.37 20.58
N ARG A 115 -7.37 8.58 20.02
CA ARG A 115 -8.62 9.21 19.55
C ARG A 115 -8.37 9.96 18.23
N PRO A 116 -8.15 9.26 17.12
CA PRO A 116 -7.99 9.88 15.81
C PRO A 116 -9.28 10.56 15.36
N ILE A 117 -9.19 11.54 14.46
CA ILE A 117 -10.37 12.08 13.76
C ILE A 117 -10.63 11.21 12.53
N THR A 118 -11.84 10.68 12.40
CA THR A 118 -12.20 9.77 11.29
C THR A 118 -13.12 10.46 10.29
N ILE A 119 -12.82 10.33 9.00
CA ILE A 119 -13.68 10.74 7.90
C ILE A 119 -13.86 9.53 7.00
N ARG A 120 -15.09 9.03 6.89
CA ARG A 120 -15.38 7.80 6.16
C ARG A 120 -16.64 7.89 5.33
N ALA A 121 -16.66 7.18 4.20
CA ALA A 121 -17.91 6.93 3.49
C ALA A 121 -18.82 6.04 4.35
N LEU A 122 -20.11 6.39 4.45
CA LEU A 122 -21.09 5.55 5.15
C LEU A 122 -21.27 4.21 4.43
N ASN A 123 -21.33 4.26 3.09
CA ASN A 123 -21.27 3.09 2.23
C ASN A 123 -19.99 3.12 1.40
N ASP A 124 -19.18 2.08 1.56
CA ASP A 124 -17.88 1.94 0.89
C ASP A 124 -18.01 2.14 -0.63
N GLY A 125 -17.31 3.13 -1.17
CA GLY A 125 -17.21 3.42 -2.60
C GLY A 125 -18.35 4.25 -3.18
N LYS A 126 -19.33 4.64 -2.37
CA LYS A 126 -20.48 5.43 -2.81
C LYS A 126 -20.31 6.94 -2.64
N VAL A 127 -19.14 7.37 -2.13
CA VAL A 127 -18.77 8.77 -1.99
C VAL A 127 -17.66 9.12 -2.98
N THR A 128 -17.84 10.20 -3.73
CA THR A 128 -16.86 10.74 -4.66
C THR A 128 -16.55 12.19 -4.32
N ILE A 129 -15.30 12.49 -4.00
CA ILE A 129 -14.79 13.86 -3.81
C ILE A 129 -14.18 14.33 -5.14
N ASP A 130 -14.87 15.25 -5.83
CA ASP A 130 -14.50 15.74 -7.16
C ASP A 130 -13.90 17.14 -7.05
N GLY A 131 -12.60 17.26 -7.31
CA GLY A 131 -11.88 18.54 -7.27
C GLY A 131 -12.18 19.46 -8.45
N GLU A 132 -12.94 19.00 -9.46
CA GLU A 132 -13.35 19.75 -10.65
C GLU A 132 -12.16 20.36 -11.44
N ARG A 133 -10.96 19.79 -11.25
CA ARG A 133 -9.65 20.29 -11.73
C ARG A 133 -9.28 21.69 -11.25
N VAL A 134 -10.01 22.23 -10.28
CA VAL A 134 -9.80 23.57 -9.72
C VAL A 134 -9.53 23.57 -8.21
N ARG A 135 -9.70 22.43 -7.53
CA ARG A 135 -9.48 22.26 -6.08
C ARG A 135 -8.65 21.00 -5.80
N ARG A 136 -8.23 20.84 -4.54
CA ARG A 136 -7.57 19.65 -4.02
C ARG A 136 -8.59 18.79 -3.27
N PRO A 137 -8.96 17.60 -3.77
CA PRO A 137 -9.97 16.73 -3.14
C PRO A 137 -9.66 16.40 -1.69
N VAL A 138 -8.41 16.00 -1.42
CA VAL A 138 -7.95 15.62 -0.09
C VAL A 138 -6.59 16.24 0.18
N ARG A 139 -6.50 17.05 1.22
CA ARG A 139 -5.24 17.63 1.69
C ARG A 139 -5.22 17.73 3.21
N LEU A 140 -4.35 16.94 3.82
CA LEU A 140 -3.91 17.12 5.20
C LEU A 140 -2.63 17.97 5.17
N TYR A 141 -2.65 19.13 5.83
CA TYR A 141 -1.52 20.06 5.87
C TYR A 141 -1.26 20.50 7.30
N TYR A 142 -0.23 19.90 7.93
CA TYR A 142 -0.04 19.92 9.39
C TYR A 142 -1.27 19.41 10.14
N ASN A 143 -1.76 18.22 9.76
CA ASN A 143 -2.85 17.53 10.42
C ASN A 143 -2.39 16.11 10.75
N ASP A 144 -2.47 15.73 12.02
CA ASP A 144 -1.95 14.45 12.52
C ASP A 144 -3.10 13.63 13.08
N TYR A 145 -2.95 12.30 13.07
CA TYR A 145 -3.92 11.36 13.62
C TYR A 145 -5.32 11.44 12.96
N PHE A 146 -5.36 11.45 11.63
CA PHE A 146 -6.59 11.28 10.85
C PHE A 146 -6.71 9.87 10.29
N ILE A 147 -7.94 9.37 10.19
CA ILE A 147 -8.31 8.19 9.42
C ILE A 147 -9.23 8.63 8.27
N LEU A 148 -8.80 8.38 7.03
CA LEU A 148 -9.57 8.65 5.82
C LEU A 148 -9.97 7.33 5.17
N GLU A 149 -11.27 7.09 4.98
CA GLU A 149 -11.74 5.76 4.62
C GLU A 149 -12.84 5.68 3.56
N GLY A 150 -12.66 4.75 2.62
CA GLY A 150 -13.76 4.16 1.85
C GLY A 150 -14.32 5.00 0.71
N PHE A 151 -13.89 6.25 0.52
CA PHE A 151 -14.36 7.12 -0.56
C PHE A 151 -13.47 7.09 -1.80
N ASN A 152 -13.93 7.72 -2.88
CA ASN A 152 -13.17 8.00 -4.09
C ASN A 152 -12.77 9.48 -4.15
N ALA A 153 -11.62 9.83 -4.74
CA ALA A 153 -11.18 11.21 -4.90
C ALA A 153 -10.55 11.44 -6.29
N HIS A 154 -10.86 12.53 -6.98
CA HIS A 154 -10.28 12.74 -8.31
C HIS A 154 -10.35 14.18 -8.83
N SER A 155 -9.83 14.39 -10.05
CA SER A 155 -9.86 15.67 -10.76
C SER A 155 -9.23 16.79 -9.95
N SER A 156 -8.01 16.58 -9.45
CA SER A 156 -7.34 17.60 -8.63
C SER A 156 -6.69 18.69 -9.49
N ASN A 157 -6.58 19.91 -8.96
CA ASN A 157 -5.72 20.96 -9.51
C ASN A 157 -4.24 20.84 -9.07
N ALA A 158 -3.95 19.88 -8.19
CA ALA A 158 -2.63 19.51 -7.69
C ALA A 158 -2.57 17.98 -7.52
N SER A 159 -1.96 17.46 -6.46
CA SER A 159 -2.07 16.05 -6.06
C SER A 159 -3.50 15.72 -5.60
N VAL A 160 -3.93 14.46 -5.74
CA VAL A 160 -5.32 14.07 -5.42
C VAL A 160 -5.50 13.86 -3.92
N VAL A 161 -4.67 13.01 -3.32
CA VAL A 161 -4.56 12.77 -1.89
C VAL A 161 -3.17 13.19 -1.43
N GLU A 162 -3.11 14.29 -0.69
CA GLU A 162 -1.86 14.88 -0.20
C GLU A 162 -1.82 14.88 1.34
N LEU A 163 -0.80 14.22 1.89
CA LEU A 163 -0.41 14.29 3.30
C LEU A 163 0.88 15.11 3.41
N SER A 164 0.76 16.40 3.67
CA SER A 164 1.91 17.31 3.72
C SER A 164 2.19 17.72 5.17
N ARG A 165 3.40 17.43 5.65
CA ARG A 165 3.85 17.72 7.02
C ARG A 165 2.87 17.21 8.08
N SER A 166 2.31 16.04 7.80
CA SER A 166 1.19 15.44 8.49
C SER A 166 1.60 14.02 8.87
N ASN A 167 1.56 13.69 10.16
CA ASN A 167 2.11 12.45 10.72
C ASN A 167 1.00 11.54 11.23
N HIS A 168 1.29 10.24 11.31
CA HIS A 168 0.40 9.25 11.92
C HIS A 168 -1.02 9.28 11.34
N ASN A 169 -1.14 9.43 10.02
CA ASN A 169 -2.44 9.35 9.34
C ASN A 169 -2.60 8.00 8.65
N ILE A 170 -3.85 7.56 8.57
CA ILE A 170 -4.25 6.36 7.85
C ILE A 170 -5.15 6.77 6.70
N VAL A 171 -4.81 6.34 5.49
CA VAL A 171 -5.71 6.37 4.33
C VAL A 171 -5.99 4.93 3.95
N ARG A 172 -7.25 4.52 4.03
CA ARG A 172 -7.64 3.12 3.80
C ARG A 172 -8.83 2.96 2.89
N ARG A 173 -8.81 1.97 1.99
CA ARG A 173 -9.91 1.74 1.02
C ARG A 173 -10.27 2.97 0.17
N VAL A 174 -9.33 3.88 -0.01
CA VAL A 174 -9.50 5.08 -0.84
C VAL A 174 -9.01 4.79 -2.26
N VAL A 175 -9.82 5.15 -3.24
CA VAL A 175 -9.48 5.05 -4.65
C VAL A 175 -9.33 6.46 -5.23
N ALA A 176 -8.22 6.75 -5.91
CA ALA A 176 -7.95 8.08 -6.39
C ALA A 176 -7.44 8.12 -7.84
N TRP A 177 -7.83 9.15 -8.61
CA TRP A 177 -7.34 9.28 -9.98
C TRP A 177 -7.25 10.72 -10.50
N ASP A 178 -6.44 10.89 -11.54
CA ASP A 178 -6.31 12.14 -12.31
C ASP A 178 -5.98 13.37 -11.44
N ALA A 179 -4.70 13.48 -11.08
CA ALA A 179 -4.10 14.71 -10.58
C ALA A 179 -4.01 15.77 -11.69
N ALA A 180 -3.59 16.99 -11.33
CA ALA A 180 -3.17 17.95 -12.34
C ALA A 180 -1.90 17.48 -13.04
N ASP A 181 -1.74 17.79 -14.33
CA ASP A 181 -0.51 17.51 -15.08
C ASP A 181 0.59 18.52 -14.71
N LYS A 182 1.11 18.38 -13.50
CA LYS A 182 2.11 19.24 -12.85
C LYS A 182 3.09 18.35 -12.06
N ASN A 183 3.88 18.95 -11.18
CA ASN A 183 4.67 18.20 -10.20
C ASN A 183 3.76 17.63 -9.08
N THR A 184 3.01 16.58 -9.39
CA THR A 184 1.90 16.08 -8.56
C THR A 184 1.90 14.56 -8.45
N ASN A 185 1.12 14.07 -7.49
CA ASN A 185 0.94 12.66 -7.19
C ASN A 185 -0.54 12.29 -7.12
N ILE A 186 -0.87 11.01 -7.31
CA ILE A 186 -2.19 10.53 -6.90
C ILE A 186 -2.24 10.47 -5.37
N PHE A 187 -1.30 9.76 -4.76
CA PHE A 187 -1.04 9.73 -3.32
C PHE A 187 0.35 10.28 -3.03
N GLY A 188 0.42 11.45 -2.39
CA GLY A 188 1.66 12.15 -2.05
C GLY A 188 1.81 12.34 -0.54
N ILE A 189 2.90 11.83 0.03
CA ILE A 189 3.30 12.06 1.42
C ILE A 189 4.56 12.94 1.42
N HIS A 190 4.49 14.15 1.94
CA HIS A 190 5.56 15.14 1.80
C HIS A 190 5.94 15.73 3.16
N GLY A 191 7.08 15.32 3.70
CA GLY A 191 7.58 15.78 5.00
C GLY A 191 6.75 15.34 6.21
N GLY A 192 5.89 14.33 6.06
CA GLY A 192 5.11 13.72 7.12
C GLY A 192 5.52 12.27 7.37
N LYS A 193 5.53 11.84 8.63
CA LYS A 193 6.09 10.54 9.05
C LYS A 193 5.02 9.56 9.55
N TYR A 194 5.34 8.26 9.52
CA TYR A 194 4.51 7.21 10.10
C TYR A 194 3.08 7.16 9.54
N ASN A 195 2.93 7.45 8.25
CA ASN A 195 1.65 7.38 7.57
C ASN A 195 1.43 5.98 6.99
N LEU A 196 0.17 5.56 6.92
CA LEU A 196 -0.25 4.29 6.30
C LEU A 196 -1.18 4.57 5.13
N LEU A 197 -0.85 4.01 3.97
CA LEU A 197 -1.80 3.78 2.88
C LEU A 197 -2.10 2.28 2.82
N GLU A 198 -3.35 1.88 3.05
CA GLU A 198 -3.73 0.47 3.09
C GLU A 198 -4.96 0.19 2.23
N ASP A 199 -4.91 -0.85 1.40
CA ASP A 199 -6.02 -1.20 0.50
C ASP A 199 -6.42 0.00 -0.38
N CYS A 200 -5.45 0.77 -0.88
CA CYS A 200 -5.71 1.91 -1.76
C CYS A 200 -5.54 1.54 -3.24
N ALA A 201 -6.16 2.32 -4.12
CA ALA A 201 -5.91 2.19 -5.56
C ALA A 201 -5.74 3.55 -6.24
N GLY A 202 -4.78 3.66 -7.16
CA GLY A 202 -4.42 4.92 -7.80
C GLY A 202 -4.11 4.81 -9.29
N TRP A 203 -4.61 5.75 -10.11
CA TRP A 203 -4.26 5.79 -11.53
C TRP A 203 -4.44 7.16 -12.20
N GLY A 204 -4.07 7.26 -13.47
CA GLY A 204 -4.36 8.43 -14.30
C GLY A 204 -3.19 9.37 -14.50
N VAL A 205 -3.52 10.64 -14.75
CA VAL A 205 -2.52 11.69 -14.94
C VAL A 205 -1.88 12.05 -13.59
N ALA A 206 -0.56 11.86 -13.48
CA ALA A 206 0.27 12.32 -12.37
C ALA A 206 1.75 12.13 -12.71
N ARG A 207 2.64 12.87 -12.05
CA ARG A 207 4.07 12.56 -12.15
C ARG A 207 4.34 11.16 -11.57
N LYS A 208 3.69 10.82 -10.45
CA LYS A 208 3.77 9.48 -9.84
C LYS A 208 2.48 9.08 -9.15
N ILE A 209 2.20 7.78 -9.06
CA ILE A 209 0.97 7.31 -8.39
C ILE A 209 1.14 7.36 -6.87
N PHE A 210 2.10 6.62 -6.32
CA PHE A 210 2.43 6.62 -4.90
C PHE A 210 3.82 7.17 -4.66
N SER A 211 3.93 8.20 -3.81
CA SER A 211 5.21 8.79 -3.46
C SER A 211 5.22 9.29 -2.03
N ALA A 212 6.22 8.89 -1.26
CA ALA A 212 6.65 9.62 -0.08
C ALA A 212 7.97 10.35 -0.40
N SER A 213 8.12 11.60 0.07
CA SER A 213 9.32 12.38 -0.22
C SER A 213 9.65 13.43 0.81
N GLN A 214 10.90 13.89 0.78
CA GLN A 214 11.41 15.03 1.54
C GLN A 214 11.09 14.94 3.04
N GLY A 215 11.49 13.82 3.68
CA GLY A 215 11.17 13.50 5.07
C GLY A 215 9.83 12.78 5.25
N GLY A 216 9.30 12.17 4.19
CA GLY A 216 8.13 11.29 4.20
C GLY A 216 8.38 9.92 4.86
N ASP A 217 9.12 9.90 5.96
CA ASP A 217 9.78 8.71 6.50
C ASP A 217 8.81 7.74 7.18
N HIS A 218 9.19 6.47 7.28
CA HIS A 218 8.38 5.42 7.93
C HIS A 218 6.97 5.29 7.35
N THR A 219 6.79 5.65 6.08
CA THR A 219 5.50 5.49 5.40
C THR A 219 5.34 4.04 4.96
N THR A 220 4.22 3.43 5.33
CA THR A 220 3.82 2.10 4.87
C THR A 220 2.81 2.22 3.74
N ILE A 221 3.03 1.50 2.65
CA ILE A 221 2.08 1.34 1.55
C ILE A 221 1.79 -0.16 1.42
N ARG A 222 0.58 -0.57 1.78
CA ARG A 222 0.21 -1.98 1.92
C ARG A 222 -1.01 -2.32 1.09
N ARG A 223 -0.95 -3.43 0.34
CA ARG A 223 -2.10 -3.93 -0.45
C ARG A 223 -2.68 -2.88 -1.39
N CYS A 224 -1.80 -2.06 -1.95
CA CYS A 224 -2.18 -1.00 -2.87
C CYS A 224 -2.04 -1.45 -4.33
N TRP A 225 -2.93 -0.97 -5.19
CA TRP A 225 -2.82 -1.15 -6.64
C TRP A 225 -2.58 0.19 -7.34
N GLY A 226 -1.59 0.25 -8.23
CA GLY A 226 -1.24 1.48 -8.94
C GLY A 226 -1.07 1.29 -10.43
N ARG A 227 -1.61 2.20 -11.24
CA ARG A 227 -1.36 2.27 -12.69
C ARG A 227 -0.96 3.66 -13.15
N TRP A 228 0.26 3.81 -13.62
CA TRP A 228 0.66 5.06 -14.27
C TRP A 228 0.12 5.16 -15.69
N GLU A 229 -0.52 6.28 -16.04
CA GLU A 229 -1.12 6.47 -17.36
C GLU A 229 -0.55 7.66 -18.14
N GLY A 230 -0.03 8.70 -17.50
CA GLY A 230 0.56 9.82 -18.24
C GLY A 230 0.99 11.01 -17.40
N SER A 231 1.97 11.76 -17.92
CA SER A 231 2.29 13.13 -17.49
C SER A 231 3.22 13.78 -18.51
N HIS A 232 3.02 15.07 -18.73
CA HIS A 232 3.76 15.88 -19.71
C HIS A 232 4.72 16.87 -19.05
N VAL A 233 5.00 16.68 -17.77
CA VAL A 233 5.88 17.55 -16.96
C VAL A 233 7.28 16.95 -16.92
N THR A 234 8.32 17.75 -16.68
CA THR A 234 9.68 17.26 -16.47
C THR A 234 9.81 16.42 -15.20
N GLY A 235 10.86 15.61 -15.11
CA GLY A 235 11.27 14.87 -13.93
C GLY A 235 10.75 13.42 -13.86
N PRO A 236 11.12 12.65 -12.83
CA PRO A 236 10.91 11.20 -12.81
C PRO A 236 9.44 10.76 -12.89
N LYS A 237 9.15 9.75 -13.71
CA LYS A 237 7.83 9.10 -13.83
C LYS A 237 7.87 7.66 -13.34
N MET A 238 6.97 7.30 -12.42
CA MET A 238 6.89 5.96 -11.84
C MET A 238 5.54 5.69 -11.17
N THR A 239 5.24 4.42 -10.94
CA THR A 239 4.04 4.02 -10.17
C THR A 239 4.29 4.16 -8.67
N TYR A 240 5.38 3.59 -8.15
CA TYR A 240 5.77 3.62 -6.74
C TYR A 240 7.18 4.18 -6.58
N THR A 241 7.31 5.17 -5.71
CA THR A 241 8.61 5.64 -5.20
C THR A 241 8.97 4.90 -3.93
N LEU A 242 10.11 4.21 -3.92
CA LEU A 242 10.67 3.57 -2.72
C LEU A 242 11.60 4.47 -1.90
N ALA A 243 12.20 5.50 -2.53
CA ALA A 243 13.01 6.49 -1.83
C ALA A 243 13.01 7.82 -2.60
N TYR A 244 12.85 8.95 -1.92
CA TYR A 244 13.00 10.29 -2.50
C TYR A 244 13.31 11.34 -1.41
N ASN A 245 14.55 11.36 -0.93
CA ASN A 245 14.91 12.00 0.35
C ASN A 245 13.96 11.56 1.48
N SER A 246 13.66 10.27 1.51
CA SER A 246 12.80 9.64 2.52
C SER A 246 13.41 8.30 2.91
N TYR A 247 13.19 7.90 4.16
CA TYR A 247 13.83 6.75 4.78
C TYR A 247 12.80 5.80 5.39
N TYR A 248 13.17 4.52 5.52
CA TYR A 248 12.35 3.47 6.12
C TYR A 248 10.99 3.30 5.44
N MET A 249 10.95 3.42 4.12
CA MET A 249 9.76 3.13 3.33
C MET A 249 9.47 1.63 3.36
N LEU A 250 8.24 1.26 3.69
CA LEU A 250 7.77 -0.12 3.59
C LEU A 250 6.66 -0.21 2.55
N VAL A 251 6.95 -0.86 1.42
CA VAL A 251 5.94 -1.21 0.41
C VAL A 251 5.74 -2.71 0.45
N GLU A 252 4.53 -3.15 0.80
CA GLU A 252 4.26 -4.58 0.97
C GLU A 252 2.92 -4.99 0.35
N ASN A 253 2.88 -6.23 -0.17
CA ASN A 253 1.73 -6.77 -0.89
C ASN A 253 1.16 -5.84 -1.95
N SER A 254 1.99 -5.05 -2.62
CA SER A 254 1.51 -4.00 -3.53
C SER A 254 1.68 -4.44 -4.98
N ILE A 255 0.74 -4.00 -5.81
CA ILE A 255 0.71 -4.32 -7.24
C ILE A 255 0.85 -3.03 -8.03
N GLY A 256 1.74 -3.03 -9.01
CA GLY A 256 1.99 -1.89 -9.88
C GLY A 256 1.98 -2.26 -11.35
N THR A 257 1.47 -1.34 -12.17
CA THR A 257 1.48 -1.42 -13.64
C THR A 257 1.61 -0.03 -14.27
N TRP A 258 1.73 0.02 -15.60
CA TRP A 258 1.93 1.21 -16.40
C TRP A 258 1.40 0.97 -17.81
N ASN A 259 0.49 1.81 -18.30
CA ASN A 259 -0.02 1.68 -19.67
C ASN A 259 0.23 2.88 -20.58
N GLY A 260 0.60 4.05 -20.04
CA GLY A 260 0.83 5.26 -20.83
C GLY A 260 -0.40 5.75 -21.63
N ALA A 261 -1.62 5.36 -21.25
CA ALA A 261 -2.85 5.65 -21.98
C ALA A 261 -3.17 7.15 -22.10
N LYS A 262 -2.69 7.96 -21.16
CA LYS A 262 -2.87 9.41 -21.11
C LYS A 262 -1.68 10.21 -21.65
N MET A 263 -0.60 9.56 -22.09
CA MET A 263 0.44 10.24 -22.84
C MET A 263 -0.09 10.70 -24.19
N LYS A 264 0.23 11.95 -24.55
CA LYS A 264 -0.04 12.53 -25.87
C LYS A 264 1.04 12.08 -26.84
N GLU A 265 0.65 11.89 -28.09
CA GLU A 265 1.58 11.53 -29.17
C GLU A 265 2.64 12.60 -29.37
N SER A 266 2.25 13.88 -29.31
CA SER A 266 3.14 15.04 -29.37
C SER A 266 2.78 16.05 -28.28
N TYR A 267 3.79 16.60 -27.61
CA TYR A 267 3.61 17.62 -26.57
C TYR A 267 4.87 18.45 -26.32
N THR A 268 4.66 19.68 -25.85
CA THR A 268 5.71 20.49 -25.19
C THR A 268 5.87 20.02 -23.76
N LEU A 269 7.10 19.67 -23.37
CA LEU A 269 7.44 19.32 -22.00
C LEU A 269 7.17 20.51 -21.08
N LEU A 270 6.49 20.29 -19.96
CA LEU A 270 6.17 21.33 -19.00
C LEU A 270 7.15 21.33 -17.82
N GLY A 271 7.47 22.50 -17.29
CA GLY A 271 8.12 22.67 -16.00
C GLY A 271 7.18 22.35 -14.84
N TYR A 272 7.70 22.33 -13.62
CA TYR A 272 6.90 22.06 -12.42
C TYR A 272 5.81 23.11 -12.15
N ASP A 273 5.97 24.32 -12.70
CA ASP A 273 4.98 25.40 -12.66
C ASP A 273 3.88 25.26 -13.73
N GLY A 274 3.99 24.28 -14.63
CA GLY A 274 3.07 24.04 -15.73
C GLY A 274 3.32 24.89 -16.98
N LYS A 275 4.41 25.66 -17.03
CA LYS A 275 4.85 26.39 -18.24
C LYS A 275 5.77 25.53 -19.12
N PRO A 276 6.04 25.87 -20.38
CA PRO A 276 7.04 25.17 -21.18
C PRO A 276 8.39 25.07 -20.46
N TRP A 277 8.96 23.87 -20.44
CA TRP A 277 10.29 23.64 -19.89
C TRP A 277 11.35 23.97 -20.93
N LEU A 278 12.33 24.79 -20.54
CA LEU A 278 13.41 25.23 -21.42
C LEU A 278 14.69 24.44 -21.14
N ARG A 279 15.28 23.86 -22.19
CA ARG A 279 16.63 23.30 -22.17
C ARG A 279 17.54 24.24 -22.96
N ASN A 280 18.52 24.84 -22.30
CA ASN A 280 19.43 25.81 -22.93
C ASN A 280 18.71 26.99 -23.62
N GLY A 281 17.55 27.40 -23.07
CA GLY A 281 16.74 28.50 -23.61
C GLY A 281 15.67 28.11 -24.63
N GLU A 282 15.61 26.83 -25.05
CA GLU A 282 14.66 26.35 -26.05
C GLU A 282 13.61 25.42 -25.45
N GLU A 283 12.37 25.50 -25.94
CA GLU A 283 11.29 24.58 -25.56
C GLU A 283 11.63 23.15 -25.98
N VAL A 284 11.39 22.19 -25.08
CA VAL A 284 11.55 20.78 -25.39
C VAL A 284 10.24 20.17 -25.85
N HIS A 285 10.25 19.59 -27.04
CA HIS A 285 9.10 18.90 -27.61
C HIS A 285 9.38 17.39 -27.73
N TYR A 286 8.40 16.59 -27.32
CA TYR A 286 8.41 15.14 -27.47
C TYR A 286 7.38 14.71 -28.51
N THR A 287 7.70 13.65 -29.24
CA THR A 287 6.83 12.96 -30.20
C THR A 287 6.79 11.46 -29.90
N ASN A 288 5.96 10.70 -30.62
CA ASN A 288 5.83 9.25 -30.50
C ASN A 288 5.54 8.78 -29.05
N TYR A 289 4.74 9.54 -28.31
CA TYR A 289 4.38 9.23 -26.91
C TYR A 289 5.59 9.13 -25.97
N ALA A 290 6.75 9.69 -26.34
CA ALA A 290 7.95 9.62 -25.54
C ALA A 290 7.73 10.25 -24.15
N VAL A 291 8.36 9.66 -23.14
CA VAL A 291 8.19 10.07 -21.73
C VAL A 291 9.51 10.63 -21.22
N ASP A 292 9.48 11.83 -20.63
CA ASP A 292 10.63 12.39 -19.91
C ASP A 292 10.89 11.60 -18.62
N HIS A 293 12.15 11.21 -18.40
CA HIS A 293 12.63 10.46 -17.23
C HIS A 293 11.72 9.28 -16.78
N PRO A 294 11.55 8.24 -17.61
CA PRO A 294 10.72 7.08 -17.26
C PRO A 294 11.51 6.09 -16.39
N TYR A 295 11.15 5.96 -15.11
CA TYR A 295 11.99 5.24 -14.11
C TYR A 295 11.61 3.78 -13.91
N GLY A 296 10.31 3.44 -13.95
CA GLY A 296 9.80 2.09 -13.75
C GLY A 296 8.45 2.04 -13.03
N ILE A 297 8.04 0.84 -12.64
CA ILE A 297 6.87 0.62 -11.79
C ILE A 297 7.27 0.83 -10.32
N PHE A 298 8.24 0.06 -9.83
CA PHE A 298 8.87 0.28 -8.53
C PHE A 298 10.27 0.82 -8.76
N ALA A 299 10.52 2.03 -8.27
CA ALA A 299 11.82 2.65 -8.44
C ALA A 299 12.18 3.57 -7.27
N VAL A 300 13.47 3.89 -7.18
CA VAL A 300 13.97 4.98 -6.34
C VAL A 300 14.11 6.25 -7.16
N ASP A 301 13.79 7.37 -6.54
CA ASP A 301 14.06 8.70 -7.06
C ASP A 301 15.46 9.16 -6.60
N GLN A 302 15.75 10.45 -6.74
CA GLN A 302 16.99 11.07 -6.39
C GLN A 302 17.11 11.30 -4.87
N MET A 303 18.25 10.88 -4.31
CA MET A 303 18.75 11.42 -3.04
C MET A 303 19.55 12.68 -3.34
N SER A 304 19.24 13.79 -2.65
CA SER A 304 19.95 15.05 -2.84
C SER A 304 21.44 14.90 -2.51
N PRO A 305 22.33 15.66 -3.19
CA PRO A 305 23.76 15.63 -2.88
C PRO A 305 24.03 15.82 -1.38
N GLY A 306 24.92 14.97 -0.81
CA GLY A 306 25.26 14.99 0.61
C GLY A 306 24.21 14.40 1.55
N LYS A 307 23.07 13.91 1.04
CA LYS A 307 22.14 13.09 1.85
C LYS A 307 22.64 11.66 1.96
N ASP A 308 22.27 11.06 3.09
CA ASP A 308 22.46 9.64 3.34
C ASP A 308 21.75 8.82 2.26
N ARG A 309 22.43 7.81 1.72
CA ARG A 309 21.93 6.93 0.67
C ARG A 309 21.45 5.59 1.24
N ASN A 310 21.58 5.41 2.54
CA ASN A 310 21.05 4.30 3.31
C ASN A 310 19.55 4.53 3.59
N ALA A 311 18.71 4.38 2.56
CA ALA A 311 17.28 4.67 2.63
C ALA A 311 16.48 3.66 3.48
N HIS A 312 17.02 2.46 3.72
CA HIS A 312 16.35 1.35 4.40
C HIS A 312 14.96 1.04 3.81
N ALA A 313 14.82 1.18 2.50
CA ALA A 313 13.57 0.91 1.81
C ALA A 313 13.35 -0.61 1.66
N ARG A 314 12.11 -1.06 1.87
CA ARG A 314 11.73 -2.48 1.78
C ARG A 314 10.57 -2.65 0.80
N LEU A 315 10.68 -3.63 -0.10
CA LEU A 315 9.64 -4.05 -1.05
C LEU A 315 9.34 -5.53 -0.86
N LEU A 316 8.17 -5.87 -0.33
CA LEU A 316 7.84 -7.22 0.12
C LEU A 316 6.58 -7.77 -0.54
N GLY A 317 6.58 -9.04 -0.97
CA GLY A 317 5.38 -9.75 -1.42
C GLY A 317 4.64 -9.05 -2.58
N SER A 318 5.36 -8.39 -3.49
CA SER A 318 4.81 -7.38 -4.42
C SER A 318 4.97 -7.78 -5.88
N ILE A 319 4.06 -7.31 -6.73
CA ILE A 319 4.00 -7.67 -8.16
C ILE A 319 4.09 -6.41 -9.03
N ALA A 320 4.98 -6.43 -10.01
CA ALA A 320 5.05 -5.44 -11.08
C ALA A 320 4.74 -6.12 -12.41
N TYR A 321 3.83 -5.56 -13.22
CA TYR A 321 3.51 -6.14 -14.52
C TYR A 321 3.30 -5.11 -15.63
N VAL A 322 3.71 -5.49 -16.85
CA VAL A 322 3.45 -4.76 -18.09
C VAL A 322 2.81 -5.72 -19.08
N LEU A 323 1.68 -5.33 -19.66
CA LEU A 323 0.88 -6.16 -20.56
C LEU A 323 1.20 -5.89 -22.04
N ALA A 324 0.70 -6.78 -22.89
CA ALA A 324 0.65 -6.56 -24.33
C ALA A 324 -0.15 -5.28 -24.64
N GLY A 325 0.39 -4.44 -25.54
CA GLY A 325 -0.25 -3.18 -25.96
C GLY A 325 -0.05 -1.99 -25.03
N ASP A 326 0.51 -2.18 -23.82
CA ASP A 326 0.86 -1.06 -22.95
C ASP A 326 1.93 -0.15 -23.58
N ARG A 327 1.76 1.17 -23.47
CA ARG A 327 2.79 2.15 -23.85
C ARG A 327 3.82 2.30 -22.73
N TYR A 328 4.62 1.26 -22.55
CA TYR A 328 5.64 1.19 -21.50
C TYR A 328 6.96 1.85 -21.92
N ALA A 329 7.24 3.03 -21.38
CA ALA A 329 8.43 3.79 -21.71
C ALA A 329 9.73 3.31 -21.01
N PRO A 330 9.76 3.02 -19.69
CA PRO A 330 11.00 2.64 -19.00
C PRO A 330 11.64 1.40 -19.63
N PHE A 331 12.96 1.23 -19.51
CA PHE A 331 13.67 0.04 -20.01
C PHE A 331 13.70 -1.13 -19.01
N ARG A 332 13.24 -0.90 -17.78
CA ARG A 332 13.22 -1.83 -16.65
C ARG A 332 11.87 -1.72 -15.94
N VAL A 333 11.39 -2.80 -15.33
CA VAL A 333 10.15 -2.77 -14.54
C VAL A 333 10.41 -2.34 -13.11
N ILE A 334 11.38 -2.98 -12.46
CA ILE A 334 11.84 -2.67 -11.12
C ILE A 334 13.26 -2.13 -11.22
N GLY A 335 13.49 -0.93 -10.71
CA GLY A 335 14.72 -0.18 -10.92
C GLY A 335 15.27 0.48 -9.67
N MET A 336 16.41 -0.03 -9.19
CA MET A 336 17.13 0.55 -8.05
C MET A 336 18.46 1.12 -8.52
N SER A 337 18.84 2.30 -8.05
CA SER A 337 20.17 2.86 -8.29
C SER A 337 20.52 3.87 -7.22
N GLN A 338 21.81 4.13 -7.04
CA GLN A 338 22.30 5.21 -6.17
C GLN A 338 21.95 5.05 -4.67
N MET A 339 21.56 3.85 -4.23
CA MET A 339 21.24 3.52 -2.83
C MET A 339 22.31 2.64 -2.19
N GLU A 340 22.47 2.75 -0.88
CA GLU A 340 23.31 1.87 -0.05
C GLU A 340 22.52 0.73 0.60
N SER A 341 21.21 0.91 0.77
CA SER A 341 20.32 -0.11 1.32
C SER A 341 18.95 -0.14 0.66
N VAL A 342 18.54 -1.35 0.28
CA VAL A 342 17.21 -1.72 -0.23
C VAL A 342 17.06 -3.22 0.02
N GLU A 343 15.96 -3.60 0.67
CA GLU A 343 15.56 -4.99 0.82
C GLU A 343 14.39 -5.30 -0.11
N MET A 344 14.51 -6.38 -0.88
CA MET A 344 13.42 -6.92 -1.67
C MET A 344 13.23 -8.40 -1.36
N GLN A 345 12.00 -8.81 -1.09
CA GLN A 345 11.65 -10.20 -0.80
C GLN A 345 10.28 -10.57 -1.36
N ASP A 346 10.15 -11.76 -1.94
CA ASP A 346 8.92 -12.25 -2.58
C ASP A 346 8.41 -11.27 -3.64
N VAL A 347 9.25 -10.95 -4.61
CA VAL A 347 8.94 -9.94 -5.65
C VAL A 347 8.88 -10.57 -7.03
N VAL A 348 7.79 -10.26 -7.76
CA VAL A 348 7.59 -10.71 -9.14
C VAL A 348 7.60 -9.51 -10.08
N ALA A 349 8.38 -9.59 -11.15
CA ALA A 349 8.36 -8.64 -12.25
C ALA A 349 8.03 -9.36 -13.57
N TYR A 350 6.91 -9.00 -14.18
CA TYR A 350 6.44 -9.55 -15.44
C TYR A 350 6.47 -8.50 -16.56
N VAL A 351 7.00 -8.89 -17.70
CA VAL A 351 7.00 -8.14 -18.94
C VAL A 351 6.45 -9.04 -20.02
N ASP A 352 5.34 -8.61 -20.64
CA ASP A 352 4.80 -9.31 -21.79
C ASP A 352 5.84 -9.46 -22.93
N PRO A 353 5.98 -10.61 -23.60
CA PRO A 353 6.98 -10.83 -24.64
C PRO A 353 6.94 -9.83 -25.81
N SER A 354 5.80 -9.18 -26.06
CA SER A 354 5.69 -8.12 -27.07
C SER A 354 6.45 -6.85 -26.69
N GLN A 355 6.72 -6.62 -25.40
CA GLN A 355 7.47 -5.47 -24.87
C GLN A 355 8.99 -5.71 -24.98
N ARG A 356 9.50 -5.67 -26.21
CA ARG A 356 10.92 -5.97 -26.50
C ARG A 356 11.87 -5.03 -25.78
N GLY A 357 13.00 -5.57 -25.33
CA GLY A 357 14.12 -4.80 -24.78
C GLY A 357 13.92 -4.28 -23.35
N LYS A 358 12.87 -4.74 -22.65
CA LYS A 358 12.53 -4.34 -21.28
C LYS A 358 12.96 -5.40 -20.29
N SER A 359 13.77 -5.07 -19.28
CA SER A 359 14.17 -6.04 -18.27
C SER A 359 13.20 -6.07 -17.07
N PRO A 360 13.03 -7.21 -16.38
CA PRO A 360 12.27 -7.25 -15.14
C PRO A 360 12.95 -6.40 -14.07
N PHE A 361 14.24 -6.65 -13.82
CA PHE A 361 15.04 -5.92 -12.86
C PHE A 361 16.22 -5.22 -13.53
N ALA A 362 16.56 -4.02 -13.04
CA ALA A 362 17.87 -3.41 -13.26
C ALA A 362 18.29 -2.72 -11.97
N LEU A 363 19.16 -3.40 -11.22
CA LEU A 363 19.54 -3.05 -9.85
C LEU A 363 21.00 -2.62 -9.81
N GLY A 364 21.21 -1.30 -9.74
CA GLY A 364 22.50 -0.66 -9.56
C GLY A 364 22.83 -0.38 -8.09
N THR A 365 23.92 0.34 -7.87
CA THR A 365 24.44 0.74 -6.54
C THR A 365 24.80 2.24 -6.54
N ILE A 366 25.47 2.71 -5.48
CA ILE A 366 26.14 4.01 -5.39
C ILE A 366 27.33 4.14 -6.36
N ASN A 367 27.69 5.38 -6.71
CA ASN A 367 28.86 5.61 -7.56
C ASN A 367 30.13 5.09 -6.87
N GLY A 368 30.89 4.24 -7.56
CA GLY A 368 32.10 3.61 -7.02
C GLY A 368 31.89 2.27 -6.31
N GLY A 369 30.63 1.84 -6.12
CA GLY A 369 30.28 0.61 -5.41
C GLY A 369 30.53 0.66 -3.90
N GLY A 370 30.43 -0.49 -3.23
CA GLY A 370 30.69 -0.64 -1.79
C GLY A 370 29.45 -0.50 -0.90
N ALA A 371 28.24 -0.52 -1.48
CA ALA A 371 27.02 -0.66 -0.70
C ALA A 371 27.00 -2.02 0.01
N ARG A 372 26.40 -2.07 1.21
CA ARG A 372 26.46 -3.28 2.06
C ARG A 372 25.12 -3.97 2.26
N ASP A 373 24.03 -3.23 2.15
CA ASP A 373 22.70 -3.68 2.58
C ASP A 373 21.70 -3.69 1.40
N LEU A 374 22.18 -4.10 0.23
CA LEU A 374 21.36 -4.31 -0.97
C LEU A 374 21.05 -5.80 -1.12
N SER A 375 19.78 -6.19 -0.99
CA SER A 375 19.39 -7.60 -1.06
C SER A 375 18.12 -7.82 -1.89
N LEU A 376 18.16 -8.86 -2.71
CA LEU A 376 17.01 -9.43 -3.40
C LEU A 376 16.95 -10.91 -3.05
N SER A 377 15.92 -11.34 -2.33
CA SER A 377 15.69 -12.75 -2.05
C SER A 377 14.31 -13.17 -2.55
N HIS A 378 14.15 -14.42 -2.96
CA HIS A 378 12.84 -14.96 -3.36
C HIS A 378 12.19 -14.09 -4.44
N ALA A 379 12.65 -14.21 -5.68
CA ALA A 379 12.19 -13.31 -6.74
C ALA A 379 12.08 -14.01 -8.10
N ILE A 380 11.14 -13.54 -8.91
CA ILE A 380 10.88 -14.04 -10.27
C ILE A 380 10.90 -12.87 -11.25
N GLY A 381 11.70 -12.99 -12.31
CA GLY A 381 11.70 -12.07 -13.45
C GLY A 381 11.26 -12.76 -14.73
N ILE A 382 10.18 -12.31 -15.35
CA ILE A 382 9.67 -12.85 -16.62
C ILE A 382 9.79 -11.79 -17.69
N SER A 383 10.65 -12.02 -18.69
CA SER A 383 10.83 -11.14 -19.85
C SER A 383 11.66 -11.82 -20.94
N THR A 384 11.59 -11.27 -22.16
CA THR A 384 12.52 -11.59 -23.25
C THR A 384 13.92 -10.99 -23.08
N LYS A 385 14.12 -10.08 -22.10
CA LYS A 385 15.42 -9.50 -21.78
C LYS A 385 15.77 -9.79 -20.32
N SER A 386 16.97 -10.33 -20.09
CA SER A 386 17.49 -10.64 -18.76
C SER A 386 17.59 -9.42 -17.85
N SER A 387 17.51 -9.70 -16.55
CA SER A 387 17.77 -8.71 -15.51
C SER A 387 19.25 -8.33 -15.42
N SER A 388 19.53 -7.19 -14.77
CA SER A 388 20.91 -6.80 -14.45
C SER A 388 21.05 -6.45 -12.98
N PHE A 389 22.14 -6.92 -12.37
CA PHE A 389 22.45 -6.74 -10.95
C PHE A 389 23.90 -6.26 -10.81
N HIS A 390 24.13 -5.21 -10.04
CA HIS A 390 25.48 -4.83 -9.61
C HIS A 390 26.02 -5.84 -8.59
N SER A 391 27.34 -6.00 -8.51
CA SER A 391 28.02 -6.96 -7.61
C SER A 391 27.79 -6.73 -6.10
N ASP A 392 27.27 -5.56 -5.73
CA ASP A 392 26.96 -5.23 -4.33
C ASP A 392 25.64 -5.88 -3.88
N TRP A 393 24.80 -6.33 -4.83
CA TRP A 393 23.53 -6.97 -4.51
C TRP A 393 23.73 -8.41 -4.06
N GLN A 394 23.21 -8.71 -2.88
CA GLN A 394 23.03 -10.08 -2.41
C GLN A 394 21.76 -10.65 -3.02
N VAL A 395 21.91 -11.40 -4.11
CA VAL A 395 20.80 -12.04 -4.83
C VAL A 395 20.72 -13.53 -4.47
N SER A 396 19.57 -13.98 -3.98
CA SER A 396 19.34 -15.37 -3.60
C SER A 396 17.93 -15.84 -4.00
N ASN A 397 17.80 -17.14 -4.32
CA ASN A 397 16.53 -17.73 -4.76
C ASN A 397 15.81 -16.90 -5.85
N TYR A 398 16.60 -16.44 -6.83
CA TYR A 398 16.13 -15.68 -7.98
C TYR A 398 15.98 -16.60 -9.19
N MET A 399 14.86 -16.49 -9.90
CA MET A 399 14.61 -17.23 -11.12
C MET A 399 14.20 -16.29 -12.25
N GLU A 400 14.67 -16.54 -13.47
CA GLU A 400 14.31 -15.76 -14.64
C GLU A 400 14.12 -16.60 -15.90
N GLY A 401 13.31 -16.08 -16.83
CA GLY A 401 12.96 -16.74 -18.08
C GLY A 401 11.96 -15.90 -18.88
N SER A 402 11.52 -16.40 -20.02
CA SER A 402 10.66 -15.65 -20.94
C SER A 402 9.17 -15.94 -20.77
N THR A 403 8.84 -17.05 -20.12
CA THR A 403 7.47 -17.43 -19.77
C THR A 403 7.39 -17.95 -18.34
N ILE A 404 6.20 -17.93 -17.73
CA ILE A 404 6.01 -18.47 -16.38
C ILE A 404 6.38 -19.96 -16.30
N GLY A 405 5.98 -20.76 -17.29
CA GLY A 405 6.26 -22.21 -17.32
C GLY A 405 7.74 -22.55 -17.43
N GLU A 406 8.55 -21.71 -18.08
CA GLU A 406 10.02 -21.86 -18.08
C GLU A 406 10.65 -21.59 -16.71
N VAL A 407 10.09 -20.64 -15.96
CA VAL A 407 10.68 -20.15 -14.72
C VAL A 407 10.34 -21.02 -13.52
N ILE A 408 9.06 -21.37 -13.36
CA ILE A 408 8.58 -22.13 -12.20
C ILE A 408 8.22 -23.59 -12.53
N GLY A 409 8.25 -23.97 -13.81
CA GLY A 409 7.85 -25.31 -14.25
C GLY A 409 6.35 -25.45 -14.49
N THR A 410 5.99 -26.40 -15.35
CA THR A 410 4.60 -26.67 -15.73
C THR A 410 3.79 -27.18 -14.54
N GLY A 411 2.75 -26.44 -14.15
CA GLY A 411 1.84 -26.82 -13.07
C GLY A 411 2.18 -26.23 -11.70
N GLU A 412 3.29 -25.49 -11.58
CA GLU A 412 3.57 -24.67 -10.38
C GLU A 412 2.95 -23.27 -10.50
N SER A 413 2.89 -22.53 -9.39
CA SER A 413 2.38 -21.16 -9.34
C SER A 413 3.28 -20.24 -8.50
N ILE A 414 3.18 -18.93 -8.72
CA ILE A 414 3.85 -17.92 -7.86
C ILE A 414 3.23 -17.82 -6.46
N PHE A 415 2.09 -18.48 -6.22
CA PHE A 415 1.42 -18.38 -4.94
C PHE A 415 2.04 -19.35 -3.94
N ASP A 416 2.47 -20.52 -4.38
CA ASP A 416 2.75 -21.63 -3.49
C ASP A 416 3.95 -22.51 -3.89
N SER A 417 4.95 -21.91 -4.56
CA SER A 417 6.16 -22.62 -4.93
C SER A 417 7.12 -22.79 -3.75
N SER A 418 7.91 -23.87 -3.83
CA SER A 418 9.05 -24.14 -2.94
C SER A 418 10.33 -23.42 -3.39
N HIS A 419 10.32 -22.81 -4.58
CA HIS A 419 11.42 -22.07 -5.18
C HIS A 419 10.92 -20.70 -5.69
N GLY A 420 11.78 -19.69 -5.76
CA GLY A 420 11.35 -18.34 -6.11
C GLY A 420 10.52 -17.68 -5.02
N VAL A 421 9.25 -17.37 -5.30
CA VAL A 421 8.37 -16.55 -4.45
C VAL A 421 7.22 -17.35 -3.82
N ASN A 422 6.72 -16.88 -2.68
CA ASN A 422 5.45 -17.35 -2.10
C ASN A 422 4.50 -16.18 -1.87
N LEU A 423 3.54 -15.99 -2.77
CA LEU A 423 2.53 -14.92 -2.70
C LEU A 423 1.17 -15.41 -2.19
N CYS A 424 1.11 -16.56 -1.51
CA CYS A 424 -0.12 -17.08 -0.91
C CYS A 424 -0.60 -16.17 0.21
N TYR A 425 0.31 -15.76 1.08
CA TYR A 425 0.02 -15.07 2.32
C TYR A 425 0.48 -13.61 2.30
N ARG A 426 -0.20 -12.78 3.09
CA ARG A 426 0.12 -11.35 3.18
C ARG A 426 1.28 -11.08 4.13
N TYR A 427 2.06 -10.07 3.79
CA TYR A 427 2.95 -9.39 4.72
C TYR A 427 2.13 -8.41 5.57
N GLN A 428 2.53 -8.24 6.81
CA GLN A 428 1.98 -7.25 7.71
C GLN A 428 3.12 -6.67 8.54
N ASP A 429 3.36 -5.38 8.34
CA ASP A 429 4.39 -4.60 9.05
C ASP A 429 5.78 -5.21 8.86
N GLY A 430 6.05 -5.70 7.65
CA GLY A 430 7.34 -6.26 7.26
C GLY A 430 7.52 -7.75 7.59
N VAL A 431 6.49 -8.42 8.10
CA VAL A 431 6.51 -9.83 8.50
C VAL A 431 5.50 -10.63 7.69
N LEU A 432 5.93 -11.74 7.07
CA LEU A 432 5.02 -12.65 6.38
C LEU A 432 4.11 -13.36 7.40
N THR A 433 2.80 -13.30 7.16
CA THR A 433 1.79 -13.92 8.03
C THR A 433 1.31 -15.26 7.46
N ASN A 434 0.40 -15.94 8.17
CA ASN A 434 -0.34 -17.10 7.64
C ASN A 434 -1.73 -16.71 7.11
N GLU A 435 -2.01 -15.41 6.94
CA GLU A 435 -3.28 -14.95 6.39
C GLU A 435 -3.22 -14.88 4.86
N PRO A 436 -4.13 -15.56 4.13
CA PRO A 436 -4.11 -15.55 2.67
C PRO A 436 -4.23 -14.12 2.09
N LEU A 437 -3.62 -13.80 0.96
CA LEU A 437 -3.73 -12.46 0.36
C LEU A 437 -4.92 -12.35 -0.61
N TRP A 438 -5.34 -13.46 -1.19
CA TRP A 438 -6.24 -13.48 -2.35
C TRP A 438 -7.69 -13.86 -1.99
N PRO A 439 -8.69 -13.54 -2.83
CA PRO A 439 -8.64 -12.64 -3.99
C PRO A 439 -8.21 -11.21 -3.60
N TRP A 440 -7.83 -10.39 -4.58
CA TRP A 440 -7.31 -9.05 -4.28
C TRP A 440 -8.34 -8.23 -3.47
N PRO A 441 -8.00 -7.67 -2.29
CA PRO A 441 -8.99 -7.09 -1.39
C PRO A 441 -9.78 -5.90 -1.98
N MET A 442 -9.17 -5.16 -2.90
CA MET A 442 -9.77 -4.00 -3.57
C MET A 442 -10.34 -4.32 -4.96
N ASN A 443 -10.47 -5.60 -5.36
CA ASN A 443 -10.81 -5.98 -6.73
C ASN A 443 -12.09 -5.31 -7.23
N GLN A 444 -13.19 -5.48 -6.51
CA GLN A 444 -14.49 -4.91 -6.90
C GLN A 444 -14.47 -3.38 -6.88
N ARG A 445 -13.79 -2.79 -5.88
CA ARG A 445 -13.64 -1.33 -5.78
C ARG A 445 -12.88 -0.74 -6.95
N ILE A 446 -11.83 -1.42 -7.42
CA ILE A 446 -11.07 -1.00 -8.60
C ILE A 446 -11.93 -1.11 -9.85
N ILE A 447 -12.66 -2.23 -10.05
CA ILE A 447 -13.56 -2.40 -11.19
C ILE A 447 -14.58 -1.25 -11.27
N GLU A 448 -15.27 -0.96 -10.17
CA GLU A 448 -16.30 0.09 -10.14
C GLU A 448 -15.72 1.48 -10.39
N ALA A 449 -14.63 1.82 -9.71
CA ALA A 449 -14.02 3.14 -9.85
C ALA A 449 -13.36 3.34 -11.23
N MET A 450 -12.85 2.27 -11.86
CA MET A 450 -12.33 2.34 -13.23
C MET A 450 -13.42 2.74 -14.22
N VAL A 451 -14.60 2.11 -14.12
CA VAL A 451 -15.78 2.49 -14.90
C VAL A 451 -16.21 3.92 -14.60
N ALA A 452 -16.29 4.29 -13.32
CA ALA A 452 -16.65 5.66 -12.89
C ALA A 452 -15.67 6.72 -13.42
N SER A 453 -14.40 6.36 -13.60
CA SER A 453 -13.36 7.23 -14.14
C SER A 453 -13.29 7.24 -15.68
N GLY A 454 -14.22 6.57 -16.37
CA GLY A 454 -14.29 6.50 -17.83
C GLY A 454 -13.21 5.61 -18.45
N ARG A 455 -12.83 4.52 -17.78
CA ARG A 455 -11.81 3.56 -18.23
C ARG A 455 -12.41 2.16 -18.31
N GLU A 456 -11.77 1.31 -19.13
CA GLU A 456 -12.07 -0.13 -19.11
C GLU A 456 -11.84 -0.70 -17.71
N PRO A 457 -12.76 -1.55 -17.21
CA PRO A 457 -12.62 -2.15 -15.90
C PRO A 457 -11.37 -3.02 -15.81
N VAL A 458 -10.71 -3.02 -14.65
CA VAL A 458 -9.58 -3.92 -14.36
C VAL A 458 -9.97 -4.83 -13.21
N ASP A 459 -10.10 -6.11 -13.53
CA ASP A 459 -10.18 -7.19 -12.54
C ASP A 459 -8.76 -7.65 -12.20
N VAL A 460 -8.19 -7.08 -11.14
CA VAL A 460 -6.82 -7.36 -10.69
C VAL A 460 -6.63 -8.84 -10.41
N THR A 461 -7.58 -9.49 -9.74
CA THR A 461 -7.48 -10.92 -9.41
C THR A 461 -7.40 -11.75 -10.69
N ARG A 462 -8.32 -11.52 -11.63
CA ARG A 462 -8.30 -12.22 -12.92
C ARG A 462 -7.05 -11.93 -13.73
N THR A 463 -6.57 -10.68 -13.74
CA THR A 463 -5.32 -10.34 -14.43
C THR A 463 -4.14 -11.14 -13.88
N ILE A 464 -4.00 -11.23 -12.55
CA ILE A 464 -2.94 -12.01 -11.94
C ILE A 464 -3.10 -13.51 -12.25
N GLU A 465 -4.32 -14.04 -12.23
CA GLU A 465 -4.57 -15.44 -12.62
C GLU A 465 -4.23 -15.74 -14.09
N GLN A 466 -4.50 -14.79 -14.98
CA GLN A 466 -4.16 -14.91 -16.41
C GLN A 466 -2.65 -14.90 -16.64
N LEU A 467 -1.91 -14.11 -15.86
CA LEU A 467 -0.45 -14.00 -16.00
C LEU A 467 0.29 -15.19 -15.39
N PHE A 468 -0.20 -15.70 -14.25
CA PHE A 468 0.60 -16.59 -13.40
C PHE A 468 -0.08 -17.93 -13.07
N GLY A 469 -1.24 -18.19 -13.65
CA GLY A 469 -2.04 -19.38 -13.37
C GLY A 469 -3.03 -19.18 -12.21
N PRO A 470 -3.90 -20.18 -11.96
CA PRO A 470 -4.97 -20.05 -10.99
C PRO A 470 -4.44 -19.88 -9.57
N ILE A 471 -5.09 -19.04 -8.77
CA ILE A 471 -4.80 -18.91 -7.34
C ILE A 471 -5.30 -20.18 -6.62
N PRO A 472 -4.44 -20.91 -5.90
CA PRO A 472 -4.83 -22.12 -5.15
C PRO A 472 -5.87 -21.84 -4.08
N ASP A 473 -6.76 -22.79 -3.81
CA ASP A 473 -7.85 -22.62 -2.82
C ASP A 473 -7.34 -22.27 -1.42
N ARG A 474 -6.21 -22.85 -0.99
CA ARG A 474 -5.57 -22.52 0.30
C ARG A 474 -5.09 -21.08 0.40
N CYS A 475 -4.88 -20.42 -0.74
CA CYS A 475 -4.46 -19.02 -0.82
C CYS A 475 -5.63 -18.05 -0.94
N ARG A 476 -6.87 -18.57 -0.93
CA ARG A 476 -8.09 -17.76 -0.95
C ARG A 476 -8.62 -17.57 0.46
N LYS A 477 -8.91 -16.33 0.84
CA LYS A 477 -9.73 -16.01 2.00
C LYS A 477 -11.19 -16.34 1.69
N ASP A 478 -11.94 -16.78 2.71
CA ASP A 478 -13.39 -16.72 2.67
C ASP A 478 -13.85 -15.28 2.44
N THR A 479 -14.47 -15.02 1.29
CA THR A 479 -14.84 -13.69 0.82
C THR A 479 -15.76 -12.94 1.78
N ALA A 480 -16.58 -13.67 2.56
CA ALA A 480 -17.48 -13.10 3.58
C ALA A 480 -16.75 -12.46 4.78
N ALA A 481 -15.52 -12.88 5.09
CA ALA A 481 -14.70 -12.29 6.16
C ALA A 481 -13.81 -11.12 5.67
N SER A 482 -13.55 -11.05 4.36
CA SER A 482 -12.58 -10.12 3.74
C SER A 482 -13.05 -8.66 3.62
N LEU A 483 -14.36 -8.40 3.79
CA LEU A 483 -14.92 -7.04 3.81
C LEU A 483 -14.79 -6.36 5.18
N ARG A 484 -14.25 -7.05 6.20
CA ARG A 484 -14.00 -6.43 7.49
C ARG A 484 -12.78 -5.52 7.36
N PRO A 485 -12.91 -4.20 7.63
CA PRO A 485 -11.75 -3.34 7.76
C PRO A 485 -10.78 -4.02 8.74
N THR A 486 -9.49 -4.03 8.40
CA THR A 486 -8.50 -4.34 9.42
C THR A 486 -8.71 -3.30 10.52
N PRO A 487 -8.79 -3.69 11.81
CA PRO A 487 -8.84 -2.71 12.88
C PRO A 487 -7.75 -1.68 12.62
N PRO A 488 -8.01 -0.36 12.81
CA PRO A 488 -6.96 0.63 12.68
C PRO A 488 -5.75 0.10 13.46
N PRO A 489 -4.55 0.01 12.86
CA PRO A 489 -3.38 -0.34 13.62
C PRO A 489 -3.34 0.55 14.85
N ASP A 490 -3.09 -0.06 16.01
CA ASP A 490 -2.86 0.71 17.22
C ASP A 490 -1.73 1.70 16.92
N PHE A 491 -2.04 3.00 16.96
CA PHE A 491 -1.07 4.05 16.74
C PHE A 491 0.09 3.95 17.73
N GLN A 492 -0.11 3.30 18.89
CA GLN A 492 0.90 3.01 19.90
C GLN A 492 1.89 1.93 19.45
N ILE A 493 1.46 0.88 18.73
CA ILE A 493 2.36 -0.21 18.28
C ILE A 493 3.41 0.30 17.29
N ARG A 494 3.07 1.32 16.48
CA ARG A 494 4.03 1.98 15.57
C ARG A 494 5.03 2.90 16.29
N GLN A 495 4.76 3.32 17.53
CA GLN A 495 5.76 4.00 18.36
C GLN A 495 6.75 3.02 18.99
N ALA A 496 6.31 1.79 19.27
CA ALA A 496 7.15 0.76 19.90
C ALA A 496 8.04 -0.01 18.91
N SER A 497 7.72 0.00 17.61
CA SER A 497 8.65 -0.46 16.57
C SER A 497 9.69 0.62 16.27
N SER A 498 10.48 0.99 17.28
CA SER A 498 11.85 1.43 17.02
C SER A 498 12.59 0.24 16.44
N LEU A 499 12.45 0.03 15.12
CA LEU A 499 13.51 -0.64 14.38
C LEU A 499 14.79 0.18 14.65
N PRO A 500 15.90 -0.48 15.04
CA PRO A 500 17.14 0.21 15.36
C PRO A 500 17.64 1.11 14.23
#